data_AF-A0A848HE65-F1
#
_entry.id   AF-A0A848HE65-F1
#
_cell.length_a   1.000
_cell.length_b   1.000
_cell.length_c   1.000
_cell.angle_alpha   90.00
_cell.angle_beta   90.00
_cell.angle_gamma   90.00
#
_symmetry.space_group_name_H-M   'P 1'
#
loop_
_entity.id
_entity.type
_entity.pdbx_description
1 polymer ?
#
loop_
_entity_poly.entity_id
_entity_poly.type
_entity_poly.pdbx_seq_one_letter_code
_entity_poly.pdbx_strand_id
1 'polypeptide(L)'
;MLPIKCLKHYALSAGQVSFACDALQRLFHNCHWRKIDIFLIPAIRRATAQANSLLDELDALSDVAGQAIADVVARVNAGPIDGEGAVRQFCKAIDTFCDAMLTRLEREEHELFSLARTMISGEDWFAVANQMLAHDAYRQESRPARDLAGPAAVPADMMDDVPAGAVWAAQRRQAAWAVG
;
A
#
# COMPACT_ATOMS: atom_id res chain seq x y z
N MET A 1 10.67 3.27 -15.87
CA MET A 1 12.06 2.77 -15.85
C MET A 1 12.84 3.42 -14.70
N LEU A 2 12.78 2.85 -13.49
CA LEU A 2 13.74 3.19 -12.42
C LEU A 2 15.04 2.39 -12.68
N PRO A 3 16.23 2.96 -12.43
CA PRO A 3 17.46 2.49 -13.03
C PRO A 3 18.07 1.30 -12.29
N ILE A 4 18.59 0.38 -13.10
CA ILE A 4 19.45 -0.82 -12.92
C ILE A 4 20.67 -0.66 -11.95
N LYS A 5 20.74 0.41 -11.16
CA LYS A 5 21.92 0.76 -10.35
C LYS A 5 22.20 -0.16 -9.15
N CYS A 6 21.30 -1.06 -8.76
CA CYS A 6 21.64 -2.04 -7.72
C CYS A 6 22.58 -3.15 -8.22
N LEU A 7 22.63 -3.43 -9.53
CA LEU A 7 23.38 -4.58 -10.07
C LEU A 7 24.91 -4.42 -10.10
N LYS A 8 25.46 -3.28 -9.66
CA LYS A 8 26.92 -3.10 -9.50
C LYS A 8 27.42 -3.33 -8.08
N HIS A 9 26.54 -3.58 -7.11
CA HIS A 9 26.90 -3.72 -5.71
C HIS A 9 26.94 -5.20 -5.31
N TYR A 10 28.06 -5.65 -4.76
CA TYR A 10 28.23 -7.02 -4.24
C TYR A 10 27.53 -7.21 -2.89
N ALA A 11 27.20 -6.12 -2.19
CA ALA A 11 26.49 -6.10 -0.91
C ALA A 11 25.67 -4.81 -0.79
N LEU A 12 24.57 -4.86 -0.04
CA LEU A 12 23.79 -3.67 0.32
C LEU A 12 24.06 -3.30 1.79
N SER A 13 24.19 -2.01 2.08
CA SER A 13 24.33 -1.56 3.46
C SER A 13 23.02 -1.75 4.22
N ALA A 14 23.09 -1.97 5.53
CA ALA A 14 21.91 -2.10 6.39
C ALA A 14 20.98 -0.88 6.27
N GLY A 15 21.53 0.33 6.12
CA GLY A 15 20.76 1.55 5.90
C GLY A 15 20.00 1.57 4.56
N GLN A 16 20.60 1.06 3.48
CA GLN A 16 19.92 0.94 2.18
C GLN A 16 18.77 -0.06 2.24
N VAL A 17 18.99 -1.21 2.90
CA VAL A 17 18.00 -2.26 3.06
C VAL A 17 16.82 -1.78 3.91
N SER A 18 17.08 -1.16 5.06
CA SER A 18 16.06 -0.59 5.93
C SER A 18 15.24 0.47 5.21
N PHE A 19 15.90 1.42 4.54
CA PHE A 19 15.23 2.49 3.80
C PHE A 19 14.29 1.93 2.72
N ALA A 20 14.77 0.97 1.93
CA ALA A 20 13.96 0.36 0.87
C ALA A 20 12.75 -0.40 1.44
N CYS A 21 12.96 -1.17 2.52
CA CYS A 21 11.89 -1.90 3.18
C CYS A 21 10.82 -0.95 3.75
N ASP A 22 11.23 0.10 4.47
CA ASP A 22 10.32 1.09 5.05
C ASP A 22 9.55 1.84 3.95
N ALA A 23 10.22 2.21 2.86
CA ALA A 23 9.59 2.88 1.73
C ALA A 23 8.51 2.01 1.08
N LEU A 24 8.80 0.73 0.83
CA LEU A 24 7.86 -0.22 0.23
C LEU A 24 6.66 -0.50 1.12
N GLN A 25 6.90 -0.71 2.42
CA GLN A 25 5.82 -0.92 3.38
C GLN A 25 4.91 0.30 3.47
N ARG A 26 5.47 1.52 3.48
CA ARG A 26 4.69 2.76 3.45
C ARG A 26 3.88 2.88 2.17
N LEU A 27 4.48 2.63 1.00
CA LEU A 27 3.79 2.67 -0.28
C LEU A 27 2.62 1.68 -0.32
N PHE A 28 2.87 0.42 0.04
CA PHE A 28 1.83 -0.60 0.05
C PHE A 28 0.72 -0.31 1.05
N HIS A 29 1.07 0.15 2.26
CA HIS A 29 0.06 0.53 3.25
C HIS A 29 -0.84 1.67 2.75
N ASN A 30 -0.25 2.69 2.12
CA ASN A 30 -1.01 3.78 1.52
C ASN A 30 -1.90 3.30 0.37
N CYS A 31 -1.51 2.23 -0.34
CA CYS A 31 -2.29 1.63 -1.41
C CYS A 31 -3.36 0.62 -0.93
N HIS A 32 -3.20 0.02 0.25
CA HIS A 32 -4.11 -1.01 0.76
C HIS A 32 -5.44 -0.46 1.30
N TRP A 33 -5.50 0.84 1.61
CA TRP A 33 -6.70 1.52 2.09
C TRP A 33 -7.30 2.48 1.07
N ARG A 34 -7.11 2.20 -0.22
CA ARG A 34 -7.61 3.07 -1.27
C ARG A 34 -9.13 2.99 -1.32
N LYS A 35 -9.76 4.16 -1.47
CA LYS A 35 -11.20 4.28 -1.69
C LYS A 35 -11.69 3.42 -2.85
N ILE A 36 -10.82 3.20 -3.85
CA ILE A 36 -11.09 2.31 -4.98
C ILE A 36 -11.43 0.90 -4.49
N ASP A 37 -10.59 0.34 -3.62
CA ASP A 37 -10.72 -1.05 -3.16
C ASP A 37 -11.87 -1.23 -2.18
N ILE A 38 -12.08 -0.22 -1.33
CA ILE A 38 -13.08 -0.26 -0.28
C ILE A 38 -14.49 -0.02 -0.82
N PHE A 39 -14.65 0.91 -1.78
CA PHE A 39 -15.98 1.39 -2.20
C PHE A 39 -16.26 1.15 -3.68
N LEU A 40 -15.30 1.49 -4.55
CA LEU A 40 -15.55 1.49 -5.99
C LEU A 40 -15.61 0.08 -6.58
N ILE A 41 -14.61 -0.78 -6.30
CA ILE A 41 -14.59 -2.16 -6.79
C ILE A 41 -15.85 -2.92 -6.36
N PRO A 42 -16.27 -2.89 -5.07
CA PRO A 42 -17.54 -3.50 -4.67
C PRO A 42 -18.76 -2.95 -5.39
N ALA A 43 -18.82 -1.64 -5.66
CA ALA A 43 -19.92 -1.04 -6.42
C ALA A 43 -19.95 -1.54 -7.87
N ILE A 44 -18.79 -1.64 -8.52
CA ILE A 44 -18.69 -2.18 -9.88
C ILE A 44 -19.12 -3.65 -9.92
N ARG A 45 -18.66 -4.49 -8.97
CA ARG A 45 -19.06 -5.91 -8.88
C ARG A 45 -20.58 -6.07 -8.75
N ARG A 46 -21.25 -5.17 -8.02
CA ARG A 46 -22.72 -5.15 -7.91
C ARG A 46 -23.40 -4.67 -9.19
N ALA A 47 -22.82 -3.69 -9.86
CA ALA A 47 -23.39 -3.08 -11.05
C ALA A 47 -23.30 -3.99 -12.30
N THR A 48 -22.22 -4.75 -12.46
CA THR A 48 -22.04 -5.60 -13.64
C THR A 48 -21.06 -6.76 -13.45
N ALA A 49 -21.40 -7.92 -13.99
CA ALA A 49 -20.49 -9.06 -14.08
C ALA A 49 -19.44 -8.91 -15.19
N GLN A 50 -19.63 -7.99 -16.14
CA GLN A 50 -18.70 -7.77 -17.27
C GLN A 50 -17.31 -7.30 -16.78
N ALA A 51 -17.25 -6.69 -15.59
CA ALA A 51 -16.01 -6.22 -15.00
C ALA A 51 -15.21 -7.33 -14.30
N ASN A 52 -15.79 -8.50 -14.03
CA ASN A 52 -15.19 -9.50 -13.15
C ASN A 52 -13.76 -9.88 -13.57
N SER A 53 -13.51 -10.09 -14.86
CA SER A 53 -12.17 -10.43 -15.34
C SER A 53 -11.14 -9.34 -15.03
N LEU A 54 -11.50 -8.06 -15.21
CA LEU A 54 -10.61 -6.95 -14.90
C LEU A 54 -10.39 -6.86 -13.38
N LEU A 55 -11.46 -6.97 -12.60
CA LEU A 55 -11.38 -6.85 -11.14
C LEU A 55 -10.56 -7.99 -10.52
N ASP A 56 -10.72 -9.21 -11.03
CA ASP A 56 -9.93 -10.37 -10.60
C ASP A 56 -8.45 -10.21 -11.00
N GLU A 57 -8.14 -9.56 -12.13
CA GLU A 57 -6.76 -9.19 -12.50
C GLU A 57 -6.18 -8.13 -11.55
N LEU A 58 -6.95 -7.11 -11.16
CA LEU A 58 -6.52 -6.10 -10.18
C LEU A 58 -6.26 -6.72 -8.79
N ASP A 59 -7.09 -7.66 -8.37
CA ASP A 59 -6.90 -8.42 -7.13
C ASP A 59 -5.61 -9.27 -7.22
N ALA A 60 -5.40 -9.98 -8.33
CA ALA A 60 -4.18 -10.76 -8.55
C ALA A 60 -2.90 -9.90 -8.54
N LEU A 61 -2.93 -8.70 -9.13
CA LEU A 61 -1.81 -7.76 -9.08
C LEU A 61 -1.51 -7.29 -7.64
N SER A 62 -2.55 -7.12 -6.84
CA SER A 62 -2.42 -6.79 -5.41
C SER A 62 -1.76 -7.92 -4.63
N ASP A 63 -2.14 -9.16 -4.91
CA ASP A 63 -1.55 -10.35 -4.29
C ASP A 63 -0.06 -10.50 -4.67
N VAL A 64 0.29 -10.27 -5.94
CA VAL A 64 1.68 -10.26 -6.41
C VAL A 64 2.50 -9.19 -5.68
N ALA A 65 1.97 -7.98 -5.55
CA ALA A 65 2.63 -6.90 -4.82
C ALA A 65 2.79 -7.25 -3.32
N GLY A 66 1.75 -7.81 -2.70
CA GLY A 66 1.77 -8.25 -1.30
C GLY A 66 2.83 -9.33 -1.05
N GLN A 67 2.90 -10.34 -1.93
CA GLN A 67 3.90 -11.40 -1.84
C GLN A 67 5.32 -10.86 -2.04
N ALA A 68 5.52 -9.94 -2.99
CA ALA A 68 6.83 -9.33 -3.23
C ALA A 68 7.35 -8.56 -1.99
N ILE A 69 6.47 -7.88 -1.24
CA ILE A 69 6.86 -7.24 0.03
C ILE A 69 7.16 -8.27 1.10
N ALA A 70 6.35 -9.32 1.22
CA ALA A 70 6.61 -10.39 2.17
C ALA A 70 7.99 -11.03 1.92
N ASP A 71 8.36 -11.21 0.65
CA ASP A 71 9.68 -11.71 0.25
C ASP A 71 10.81 -10.74 0.62
N VAL A 72 10.63 -9.42 0.41
CA VAL A 72 11.60 -8.41 0.85
C VAL A 72 11.79 -8.50 2.36
N VAL A 73 10.71 -8.47 3.14
CA VAL A 73 10.76 -8.52 4.61
C VAL A 73 11.41 -9.81 5.11
N ALA A 74 11.05 -10.96 4.55
CA ALA A 74 11.64 -12.24 4.91
C ALA A 74 13.16 -12.26 4.70
N ARG A 75 13.64 -11.64 3.62
CA ARG A 75 15.08 -11.53 3.32
C ARG A 75 15.80 -10.62 4.31
N VAL A 76 15.22 -9.47 4.64
CA VAL A 76 15.79 -8.58 5.65
C VAL A 76 15.89 -9.29 7.01
N ASN A 77 14.87 -10.08 7.38
CA ASN A 77 14.86 -10.84 8.63
C ASN A 77 15.81 -12.05 8.62
N ALA A 78 16.19 -12.56 7.45
CA ALA A 78 17.11 -13.70 7.34
C ALA A 78 18.58 -13.31 7.59
N GLY A 79 18.92 -12.02 7.52
CA GLY A 79 20.27 -11.52 7.78
C GLY A 79 20.74 -10.48 6.75
N PRO A 80 22.05 -10.16 6.75
CA PRO A 80 22.63 -9.21 5.80
C PRO A 80 22.41 -9.61 4.33
N ILE A 81 22.16 -8.62 3.46
CA ILE A 81 22.00 -8.83 2.02
C ILE A 81 23.38 -8.71 1.34
N ASP A 82 24.16 -9.78 1.49
CA ASP A 82 25.53 -9.88 1.01
C ASP A 82 25.67 -10.92 -0.11
N GLY A 83 26.52 -10.62 -1.09
CA GLY A 83 26.74 -11.42 -2.28
C GLY A 83 25.79 -11.07 -3.42
N GLU A 84 26.30 -11.16 -4.64
CA GLU A 84 25.59 -10.76 -5.86
C GLU A 84 24.22 -11.45 -6.01
N GLY A 85 24.10 -12.72 -5.61
CA GLY A 85 22.84 -13.45 -5.66
C GLY A 85 21.78 -12.90 -4.71
N ALA A 86 22.17 -12.53 -3.48
CA ALA A 86 21.26 -11.98 -2.48
C ALA A 86 20.78 -10.57 -2.90
N VAL A 87 21.72 -9.71 -3.33
CA VAL A 87 21.42 -8.37 -3.85
C VAL A 87 20.46 -8.47 -5.04
N ARG A 88 20.73 -9.34 -6.01
CA ARG A 88 19.89 -9.52 -7.19
C ARG A 88 18.47 -9.96 -6.83
N GLN A 89 18.32 -10.89 -5.88
CA GLN A 89 17.00 -11.38 -5.47
C GLN A 89 16.22 -10.32 -4.68
N PHE A 90 16.90 -9.56 -3.81
CA PHE A 90 16.31 -8.43 -3.11
C PHE A 90 15.76 -7.40 -4.10
N CYS A 91 16.58 -6.95 -5.05
CA CYS A 91 16.15 -5.97 -6.06
C CYS A 91 15.04 -6.50 -6.95
N LYS A 92 15.10 -7.78 -7.35
CA LYS A 92 14.04 -8.41 -8.14
C LYS A 92 12.68 -8.38 -7.42
N ALA A 93 12.65 -8.58 -6.10
CA ALA A 93 11.42 -8.50 -5.33
C ALA A 93 10.87 -7.06 -5.31
N ILE A 94 11.75 -6.06 -5.17
CA ILE A 94 11.37 -4.64 -5.29
C ILE A 94 10.80 -4.33 -6.67
N ASP A 95 11.47 -4.77 -7.73
CA ASP A 95 11.02 -4.56 -9.11
C ASP A 95 9.66 -5.22 -9.34
N THR A 96 9.46 -6.45 -8.85
CA THR A 96 8.18 -7.18 -8.94
C THR A 96 7.06 -6.41 -8.24
N PHE A 97 7.31 -5.83 -7.06
CA PHE A 97 6.35 -4.99 -6.38
C PHE A 97 6.00 -3.74 -7.22
N CYS A 98 7.02 -3.02 -7.69
CA CYS A 98 6.84 -1.80 -8.45
C CYS A 98 6.06 -2.05 -9.75
N ASP A 99 6.42 -3.10 -10.48
CA ASP A 99 5.78 -3.47 -11.74
C ASP A 99 4.31 -3.85 -11.51
N ALA A 100 4.02 -4.70 -10.51
CA ALA A 100 2.64 -5.08 -10.19
C ALA A 100 1.78 -3.87 -9.81
N MET A 101 2.31 -2.97 -8.99
CA MET A 101 1.59 -1.76 -8.59
C MET A 101 1.40 -0.78 -9.75
N LEU A 102 2.41 -0.57 -10.59
CA LEU A 102 2.29 0.29 -11.77
C LEU A 102 1.27 -0.26 -12.76
N THR A 103 1.34 -1.55 -13.09
CA THR A 103 0.36 -2.20 -13.97
C THR A 103 -1.05 -2.07 -13.41
N ARG A 104 -1.23 -2.26 -12.09
CA ARG A 104 -2.53 -2.09 -11.46
C ARG A 104 -3.07 -0.65 -11.61
N LEU A 105 -2.23 0.35 -11.38
CA LEU A 105 -2.60 1.76 -11.54
C LEU A 105 -2.96 2.10 -13.00
N GLU A 106 -2.21 1.60 -13.97
CA GLU A 106 -2.49 1.80 -15.39
C GLU A 106 -3.85 1.21 -15.79
N ARG A 107 -4.15 -0.01 -15.33
CA ARG A 107 -5.44 -0.68 -15.54
C ARG A 107 -6.59 0.08 -14.87
N GLU A 108 -6.37 0.58 -13.66
CA GLU A 108 -7.35 1.42 -12.96
C GLU A 108 -7.68 2.69 -13.74
N GLU A 109 -6.64 3.38 -14.21
CA GLU A 109 -6.78 4.64 -14.94
C GLU A 109 -7.49 4.47 -16.29
N HIS A 110 -7.06 3.49 -17.08
CA HIS A 110 -7.50 3.34 -18.46
C HIS A 110 -8.77 2.52 -18.63
N GLU A 111 -9.01 1.55 -17.75
CA GLU A 111 -10.11 0.60 -17.91
C GLU A 111 -11.14 0.72 -16.78
N LEU A 112 -10.69 0.64 -15.52
CA LEU A 112 -11.61 0.60 -14.38
C LEU A 112 -12.48 1.86 -14.30
N PHE A 113 -11.87 3.05 -14.37
CA PHE A 113 -12.64 4.30 -14.29
C PHE A 113 -13.53 4.53 -15.51
N SER A 114 -13.13 4.03 -16.69
CA SER A 114 -13.97 4.08 -17.87
C SER A 114 -15.22 3.22 -17.67
N LEU A 115 -15.02 1.98 -17.20
CA LEU A 115 -16.11 1.04 -16.93
C LEU A 115 -17.03 1.53 -15.80
N ALA A 116 -16.47 2.08 -14.73
CA ALA A 116 -17.25 2.60 -13.61
C ALA A 116 -18.19 3.73 -14.04
N ARG A 117 -17.73 4.62 -14.93
CA ARG A 117 -18.55 5.72 -15.46
C ARG A 117 -19.71 5.24 -16.33
N THR A 118 -19.57 4.11 -17.01
CA THR A 118 -20.62 3.59 -17.91
C THR A 118 -21.59 2.65 -17.21
N MET A 119 -21.14 1.94 -16.18
CA MET A 119 -21.90 0.86 -15.58
C MET A 119 -22.61 1.24 -14.27
N ILE A 120 -22.06 2.17 -13.50
CA ILE A 120 -22.65 2.59 -12.22
C ILE A 120 -23.71 3.67 -12.47
N SER A 121 -24.91 3.47 -11.91
CA SER A 121 -26.00 4.45 -11.99
C SER A 121 -25.66 5.74 -11.23
N GLY A 122 -26.32 6.85 -11.56
CA GLY A 122 -26.10 8.12 -10.85
C GLY A 122 -26.39 8.03 -9.34
N GLU A 123 -27.43 7.28 -8.96
CA GLU A 123 -27.80 7.06 -7.55
C GLU A 123 -26.75 6.22 -6.82
N ASP A 124 -26.25 5.15 -7.45
CA ASP A 124 -25.17 4.32 -6.89
C ASP A 124 -23.86 5.11 -6.76
N TRP A 125 -23.53 5.94 -7.75
CA TRP A 125 -22.38 6.83 -7.69
C TRP A 125 -22.48 7.82 -6.52
N PHE A 126 -23.67 8.38 -6.29
CA PHE A 126 -23.92 9.26 -5.16
C PHE A 126 -23.76 8.52 -3.82
N ALA A 127 -24.29 7.30 -3.72
CA ALA A 127 -24.12 6.46 -2.53
C ALA A 127 -22.63 6.15 -2.25
N VAL A 128 -21.88 5.77 -3.28
CA VAL A 128 -20.43 5.51 -3.18
C VAL A 128 -19.67 6.77 -2.72
N ALA A 129 -19.98 7.94 -3.30
CA ALA A 129 -19.35 9.19 -2.91
C ALA A 129 -19.62 9.53 -1.43
N ASN A 130 -20.85 9.35 -0.96
CA ASN A 130 -21.21 9.58 0.45
C ASN A 130 -20.47 8.63 1.39
N GLN A 131 -20.33 7.34 1.04
CA GLN A 131 -19.55 6.38 1.81
C GLN A 131 -18.07 6.80 1.91
N MET A 132 -17.49 7.28 0.80
CA MET A 132 -16.12 7.78 0.78
C MET A 132 -15.93 9.01 1.67
N LEU A 133 -16.90 9.93 1.71
CA LEU A 133 -16.85 11.13 2.57
C LEU A 133 -17.00 10.77 4.05
N ALA A 134 -17.94 9.88 4.38
CA ALA A 134 -18.14 9.41 5.74
C ALA A 134 -16.90 8.69 6.28
N HIS A 135 -16.26 7.87 5.45
CA HIS A 135 -15.00 7.21 5.79
C HIS A 135 -13.86 8.20 6.07
N ASP A 136 -13.72 9.26 5.26
CA ASP A 136 -12.71 10.29 5.50
C ASP A 136 -12.96 11.06 6.80
N ALA A 137 -14.22 11.43 7.07
CA ALA A 137 -14.61 12.09 8.32
C ALA A 137 -14.25 11.22 9.53
N TYR A 138 -14.61 9.93 9.48
CA TYR A 138 -14.25 8.97 10.52
C TYR A 138 -12.74 8.85 10.71
N ARG A 139 -11.95 8.81 9.63
CA ARG A 139 -10.49 8.76 9.72
C ARG A 139 -9.88 10.03 10.31
N GLN A 140 -10.46 11.20 10.01
CA GLN A 140 -10.00 12.47 10.56
C GLN A 140 -10.27 12.56 12.07
N GLU A 141 -11.46 12.17 12.50
CA GLU A 141 -11.86 12.17 13.93
C GLU A 141 -11.11 11.12 14.74
N SER A 142 -10.84 9.95 14.13
CA SER A 142 -10.11 8.86 14.76
C SER A 142 -8.59 9.04 14.77
N ARG A 143 -8.07 10.11 14.15
CA ARG A 143 -6.64 10.44 14.22
C ARG A 143 -6.35 10.95 15.64
N PRO A 144 -5.51 10.25 16.44
CA PRO A 144 -5.22 10.69 17.79
C PRO A 144 -4.66 12.12 17.77
N ALA A 145 -5.07 12.94 18.73
CA ALA A 145 -4.69 14.36 18.91
C ALA A 145 -3.20 14.59 19.24
N ARG A 146 -2.30 13.74 18.73
CA ARG A 146 -0.86 13.81 18.92
C ARG A 146 -0.18 14.74 17.90
N ASP A 147 -0.89 15.15 16.86
CA ASP A 147 -0.39 16.06 15.80
C ASP A 147 -0.80 17.53 16.00
N LEU A 148 -1.54 17.86 17.08
CA LEU A 148 -1.90 19.24 17.43
C LEU A 148 -0.90 19.91 18.40
N ALA A 149 0.11 19.18 18.86
CA ALA A 149 1.29 19.79 19.46
C ALA A 149 2.20 20.26 18.31
N GLY A 150 2.21 21.56 18.03
CA GLY A 150 3.23 22.18 17.17
C GLY A 150 4.65 21.82 17.66
N PRO A 151 5.70 22.05 16.85
CA PRO A 151 7.05 21.63 17.17
C PRO A 151 7.57 22.41 18.39
N ALA A 152 7.25 21.95 19.60
CA ALA A 152 8.01 22.26 20.78
C ALA A 152 9.32 21.49 20.60
N ALA A 153 10.40 22.25 20.37
CA ALA A 153 11.75 21.76 20.17
C ALA A 153 12.08 20.65 21.16
N VAL A 154 12.19 19.42 20.65
CA VAL A 154 12.68 18.29 21.44
C VAL A 154 14.21 18.39 21.43
N PRO A 155 14.88 18.44 22.60
CA PRO A 155 16.34 18.45 22.65
C PRO A 155 16.89 17.16 22.02
N ALA A 156 18.01 17.29 21.32
CA ALA A 156 18.57 16.30 20.40
C ALA A 156 19.13 15.00 21.05
N ASP A 157 18.67 14.61 22.24
CA ASP A 157 19.35 13.57 23.05
C ASP A 157 18.44 12.41 23.52
N MET A 158 17.35 12.11 22.80
CA MET A 158 16.59 10.87 22.97
C MET A 158 15.97 10.42 21.63
N MET A 159 16.81 9.97 20.71
CA MET A 159 16.40 9.42 19.42
C MET A 159 16.71 7.93 19.28
N ASP A 160 16.73 7.22 20.41
CA ASP A 160 16.70 5.76 20.45
C ASP A 160 15.42 5.32 21.16
N ASP A 161 14.79 4.28 20.60
CA ASP A 161 13.59 3.58 21.06
C ASP A 161 12.22 4.22 20.76
N VAL A 162 11.85 4.23 19.48
CA VAL A 162 10.45 3.98 19.10
C VAL A 162 10.35 2.55 18.56
N PRO A 163 9.81 1.58 19.32
CA PRO A 163 9.74 0.21 18.85
C PRO A 163 8.76 0.10 17.68
N ALA A 164 9.24 -0.51 16.59
CA ALA A 164 8.53 -0.70 15.32
C ALA A 164 7.16 -1.42 15.44
N GLY A 165 6.80 -1.94 16.62
CA GLY A 165 5.51 -2.56 16.93
C GLY A 165 4.39 -1.59 17.33
N ALA A 166 4.67 -0.33 17.67
CA ALA A 166 3.64 0.60 18.18
C ALA A 166 2.65 1.09 17.11
N VAL A 167 3.03 1.05 15.83
CA VAL A 167 2.17 1.47 14.70
C VAL A 167 1.05 0.45 14.45
N TRP A 168 1.23 -0.81 14.86
CA TRP A 168 0.37 -1.94 14.49
C TRP A 168 -0.83 -2.13 15.44
N ALA A 169 -0.78 -1.57 16.65
CA ALA A 169 -1.85 -1.71 17.65
C ALA A 169 -3.06 -0.78 17.39
N ALA A 170 -2.87 0.33 16.68
CA ALA A 170 -3.95 1.25 16.33
C ALA A 170 -4.91 0.67 15.27
N GLN A 171 -4.43 -0.28 14.46
CA GLN A 171 -5.10 -0.80 13.27
C GLN A 171 -6.16 -1.88 13.57
N ARG A 172 -6.07 -2.60 14.71
CA ARG A 172 -7.10 -3.58 15.12
C ARG A 172 -8.45 -2.95 15.47
N ARG A 173 -8.51 -1.65 15.78
CA ARG A 173 -9.77 -0.92 16.04
C ARG A 173 -10.50 -0.51 14.74
N GLN A 174 -9.79 -0.46 13.62
CA GLN A 174 -10.35 -0.02 12.33
C GLN A 174 -10.98 -1.16 11.52
N ALA A 175 -10.75 -2.44 11.85
CA ALA A 175 -11.47 -3.55 11.19
C ALA A 175 -12.94 -3.71 11.68
N ALA A 176 -13.32 -3.02 12.75
CA ALA A 176 -14.64 -3.13 13.36
C ALA A 176 -15.75 -2.38 12.61
N TRP A 177 -15.43 -1.45 11.68
CA TRP A 177 -16.44 -0.68 10.95
C TRP A 177 -17.06 -1.44 9.76
N ALA A 178 -16.41 -2.50 9.27
CA ALA A 178 -16.89 -3.29 8.14
C ALA A 178 -17.88 -4.41 8.53
N VAL A 179 -18.20 -4.56 9.82
CA VAL A 179 -19.12 -5.59 10.37
C VAL A 179 -20.26 -4.95 11.17
N GLY A 180 -20.59 -3.68 10.89
CA GLY A 180 -21.70 -2.94 11.53
C GLY A 180 -22.82 -2.66 10.57
#